data_AF-N2BD76-F1
#
_entry.id   AF-N2BD76-F1
#
_cell.length_a   1.000
_cell.length_b   1.000
_cell.length_c   1.000
_cell.angle_alpha   90.00
_cell.angle_beta   90.00
_cell.angle_gamma   90.00
#
_symmetry.space_group_name_H-M   'P 1'
#
loop_
_entity.id
_entity.type
_entity.pdbx_description
1 polymer ?
#
loop_
_entity_poly.entity_id
_entity_poly.type
_entity_poly.pdbx_seq_one_letter_code
_entity_poly.pdbx_strand_id
1 'polypeptide(L)'
;MGVHFLSVLGTNLYEPVVYEFTGKEQEAAEQQFVQIALMHSWKEQILNDGKITILLTDGARAKNWLDRDYDNKDVAFSQRWASEKKREVQEGKRKAGMCTVLQAQEPQLFEKVSEISILDAKTEEEIWSVFETIYESIGEGDEIVFDITHSFRSIPLLAVTVMNYAKVLKNCSIKGIYYGAFEAAQVRDGVKYAPVIDLTVYNEILDWTNAAEAFMKYGIAAKMKAVYDEKIHRIRLESGQEVFKQRIDQWKPVKYKVDAMQNLAECIYTNRGTDAKEIKIGNAYRRSIKNAYMHLIENSTEQSKHIAREIKPLYPLMEKIESRYQEYFDKEKNYEVGLGVVKWSIDNHMIQQGYTALEETVKTYLCYRYNLDDKTEATRDDVIGRILTGLNKIMSTKKASVQEFQSYREREPEKVLMEIRGRMDPKAVEKYDSLINEMIRTMPLQLVVLGSCVKELRNDISHMGFRISPQTAERLGSLLKTYYEEFLAFIQAESAWQDTPSETV
;
A
#
# COMPACT_ATOMS: atom_id res chain seq x y z
N MET A 1 -6.79 -1.38 26.10
CA MET A 1 -5.74 -1.56 25.08
C MET A 1 -4.60 -0.71 25.55
N GLY A 2 -3.59 -1.35 26.14
CA GLY A 2 -2.48 -0.66 26.79
C GLY A 2 -1.17 -0.84 26.05
N VAL A 3 -0.18 -0.04 26.44
CA VAL A 3 1.19 -0.19 25.95
C VAL A 3 1.79 -1.48 26.49
N HIS A 4 2.38 -2.27 25.61
CA HIS A 4 3.19 -3.42 25.97
C HIS A 4 4.66 -3.10 25.74
N PHE A 5 5.39 -2.87 26.83
CA PHE A 5 6.83 -2.70 26.79
C PHE A 5 7.53 -4.05 26.77
N LEU A 6 8.33 -4.31 25.75
CA LEU A 6 9.10 -5.54 25.55
C LEU A 6 10.58 -5.21 25.53
N SER A 7 11.38 -5.92 26.32
CA SER A 7 12.84 -5.79 26.30
C SER A 7 13.53 -7.12 26.50
N VAL A 8 14.69 -7.27 25.87
CA VAL A 8 15.62 -8.38 26.11
C VAL A 8 16.78 -7.89 26.96
N LEU A 9 17.05 -8.57 28.07
CA LEU A 9 18.19 -8.26 28.92
C LEU A 9 19.46 -8.97 28.42
N GLY A 10 20.58 -8.26 28.44
CA GLY A 10 21.88 -8.81 28.03
C GLY A 10 22.69 -9.38 29.19
N THR A 11 23.91 -9.82 28.88
CA THR A 11 24.80 -10.54 29.82
C THR A 11 26.08 -9.79 30.18
N ASN A 12 26.35 -8.65 29.54
CA ASN A 12 27.52 -7.82 29.81
C ASN A 12 27.37 -7.07 31.14
N LEU A 13 28.48 -6.65 31.74
CA LEU A 13 28.45 -5.75 32.89
C LEU A 13 28.16 -4.32 32.41
N TYR A 14 27.15 -3.67 33.00
CA TYR A 14 26.69 -2.36 32.57
C TYR A 14 27.30 -1.22 33.38
N GLU A 15 27.93 -0.28 32.65
CA GLU A 15 28.40 1.00 33.19
C GLU A 15 27.20 1.95 33.37
N PRO A 16 27.02 2.56 34.55
CA PRO A 16 26.04 3.63 34.72
C PRO A 16 26.35 4.83 33.81
N VAL A 17 25.37 5.21 32.99
CA VAL A 17 25.48 6.34 32.04
C VAL A 17 24.19 7.14 32.05
N VAL A 18 24.27 8.39 31.60
CA VAL A 18 23.09 9.23 31.40
C VAL A 18 22.50 8.92 30.02
N TYR A 19 21.26 8.39 29.99
CA TYR A 19 20.58 8.13 28.72
C TYR A 19 19.85 9.38 28.24
N GLU A 20 20.22 9.90 27.07
CA GLU A 20 19.62 11.10 26.47
C GLU A 20 18.62 10.72 25.38
N PHE A 21 17.35 11.07 25.56
CA PHE A 21 16.32 10.92 24.54
C PHE A 21 16.35 12.12 23.60
N THR A 22 16.49 11.88 22.30
CA THR A 22 16.57 12.97 21.31
C THR A 22 15.29 13.82 21.35
N GLY A 23 15.41 15.13 21.64
CA GLY A 23 14.28 16.05 21.79
C GLY A 23 13.55 15.99 23.13
N LYS A 24 14.05 15.18 24.07
CA LYS A 24 13.56 15.01 25.44
C LYS A 24 14.76 15.00 26.41
N GLU A 25 15.74 15.86 26.18
CA GLU A 25 16.98 15.92 26.94
C GLU A 25 16.73 16.17 28.44
N GLN A 26 15.62 16.83 28.79
CA GLN A 26 15.17 17.00 30.17
C GLN A 26 14.77 15.71 30.90
N GLU A 27 14.48 14.63 30.17
CA GLU A 27 14.17 13.30 30.72
C GLU A 27 15.44 12.46 30.97
N ALA A 28 16.62 13.03 30.70
CA ALA A 28 17.88 12.32 30.83
C ALA A 28 18.18 12.01 32.30
N ALA A 29 18.44 10.73 32.59
CA ALA A 29 18.78 10.25 33.91
C ALA A 29 19.96 9.29 33.85
N GLU A 30 20.83 9.36 34.87
CA GLU A 30 21.88 8.35 35.04
C GLU A 30 21.22 7.03 35.40
N GLN A 31 21.49 6.00 34.60
CA GLN A 31 20.96 4.68 34.84
C GLN A 31 21.93 3.59 34.44
N GLN A 32 21.93 2.48 35.18
CA GLN A 32 22.72 1.29 34.84
C GLN A 32 22.05 0.43 33.76
N PHE A 33 20.73 0.35 33.79
CA PHE A 33 19.93 -0.45 32.86
C PHE A 33 19.12 0.47 31.95
N VAL A 34 19.44 0.51 30.65
CA VAL A 34 18.69 1.28 29.64
C VAL A 34 17.19 0.96 29.70
N GLN A 35 16.84 -0.28 30.01
CA GLN A 35 15.48 -0.76 30.17
C GLN A 35 14.67 0.13 31.11
N ILE A 36 15.25 0.50 32.26
CA ILE A 36 14.54 1.30 33.26
C ILE A 36 14.38 2.74 32.76
N ALA A 37 15.38 3.29 32.08
CA ALA A 37 15.26 4.62 31.48
C ALA A 37 14.16 4.66 30.40
N LEU A 38 14.06 3.62 29.57
CA LEU A 38 13.01 3.46 28.57
C LEU A 38 11.62 3.22 29.18
N MET A 39 11.51 2.38 30.21
CA MET A 39 10.25 2.17 30.93
C MET A 39 9.77 3.47 31.60
N HIS A 40 10.70 4.26 32.14
CA HIS A 40 10.39 5.55 32.74
C HIS A 40 9.83 6.54 31.70
N SER A 41 10.40 6.61 30.49
CA SER A 41 9.89 7.52 29.44
C SER A 41 8.51 7.13 28.89
N TRP A 42 8.06 5.89 29.14
CA TRP A 42 6.73 5.37 28.82
C TRP A 42 5.85 5.13 30.06
N LYS A 43 6.24 5.68 31.22
CA LYS A 43 5.62 5.35 32.52
C LYS A 43 4.12 5.60 32.54
N GLU A 44 3.67 6.75 32.06
CA GLU A 44 2.25 7.10 32.09
C GLU A 44 1.41 6.12 31.26
N GLN A 45 1.88 5.77 30.06
CA GLN A 45 1.20 4.86 29.16
C GLN A 45 1.21 3.42 29.67
N ILE A 46 2.31 2.99 30.31
CA ILE A 46 2.41 1.65 30.91
C ILE A 46 1.50 1.52 32.14
N LEU A 47 1.44 2.54 33.00
CA LEU A 47 0.58 2.51 34.18
C LEU A 47 -0.91 2.55 33.79
N ASN A 48 -1.24 3.20 32.68
CA ASN A 48 -2.58 3.24 32.11
C ASN A 48 -2.90 2.00 31.25
N ASP A 49 -3.25 0.89 31.91
CA ASP A 49 -3.66 -0.40 31.28
C ASP A 49 -2.54 -1.13 30.52
N GLY A 50 -1.29 -0.68 30.62
CA GLY A 50 -0.13 -1.33 30.01
C GLY A 50 0.47 -2.46 30.84
N LYS A 51 1.48 -3.12 30.25
CA LYS A 51 2.26 -4.22 30.84
C LYS A 51 3.71 -4.19 30.37
N ILE A 52 4.59 -4.83 31.13
CA ILE A 52 6.03 -4.92 30.84
C ILE A 52 6.41 -6.40 30.76
N THR A 53 7.12 -6.79 29.71
CA THR A 53 7.69 -8.13 29.55
C THR A 53 9.20 -8.03 29.40
N ILE A 54 9.92 -8.67 30.33
CA ILE A 54 11.38 -8.78 30.28
C ILE A 54 11.74 -10.21 29.85
N LEU A 55 12.34 -10.31 28.67
CA LEU A 55 12.79 -11.55 28.07
C LEU A 55 14.21 -11.85 28.56
N LEU A 56 14.39 -13.02 29.18
CA LEU A 56 15.61 -13.41 29.87
C LEU A 56 16.14 -14.75 29.36
N THR A 57 17.37 -14.77 28.86
CA THR A 57 18.13 -16.03 28.81
C THR A 57 18.64 -16.37 30.20
N ASP A 58 19.01 -17.64 30.44
CA ASP A 58 19.58 -18.06 31.73
C ASP A 58 20.80 -17.22 32.12
N GLY A 59 21.64 -16.89 31.13
CA GLY A 59 22.80 -16.03 31.33
C GLY A 59 22.42 -14.60 31.73
N ALA A 60 21.39 -14.02 31.11
CA ALA A 60 20.93 -12.67 31.42
C ALA A 60 20.27 -12.62 32.82
N ARG A 61 19.49 -13.66 33.14
CA ARG A 61 18.85 -13.84 34.44
C ARG A 61 19.89 -13.87 35.56
N ALA A 62 20.90 -14.73 35.43
CA ALA A 62 21.94 -14.88 36.44
C ALA A 62 22.85 -13.65 36.57
N LYS A 63 23.18 -12.97 35.47
CA LYS A 63 24.18 -11.89 35.50
C LYS A 63 23.61 -10.51 35.81
N ASN A 64 22.40 -10.23 35.34
CA ASN A 64 21.86 -8.88 35.29
C ASN A 64 20.44 -8.74 35.82
N TRP A 65 19.61 -9.79 35.84
CA TRP A 65 18.26 -9.70 36.41
C TRP A 65 18.29 -9.85 37.94
N LEU A 66 18.95 -10.91 38.42
CA LEU A 66 19.10 -11.22 39.84
C LEU A 66 20.33 -10.57 40.44
N ASP A 67 20.28 -10.34 41.74
CA ASP A 67 21.45 -9.93 42.51
C ASP A 67 22.49 -11.06 42.53
N ARG A 68 23.76 -10.68 42.38
CA ARG A 68 24.90 -11.60 42.46
C ARG A 68 26.12 -10.87 43.00
N ASP A 69 27.19 -11.59 43.29
CA ASP A 69 28.45 -10.94 43.65
C ASP A 69 29.25 -10.63 42.38
N TYR A 70 30.04 -9.55 42.41
CA TYR A 70 30.98 -9.24 41.33
C TYR A 70 32.10 -10.28 41.30
N ASP A 71 32.46 -10.71 40.08
CA ASP A 71 33.60 -11.60 39.85
C ASP A 71 34.84 -10.83 39.38
N ASN A 72 35.98 -11.52 39.28
CA ASN A 72 37.22 -10.93 38.79
C ASN A 72 37.13 -10.37 37.36
N LYS A 73 36.26 -10.93 36.51
CA LYS A 73 36.06 -10.42 35.14
C LYS A 73 35.31 -9.11 35.16
N ASP A 74 34.34 -8.95 36.05
CA ASP A 74 33.62 -7.68 36.26
C ASP A 74 34.58 -6.59 36.73
N VAL A 75 35.41 -6.88 37.73
CA VAL A 75 36.42 -5.94 38.25
C VAL A 75 37.35 -5.49 37.12
N ALA A 76 37.87 -6.44 36.34
CA ALA A 76 38.73 -6.14 35.20
C ALA A 76 38.01 -5.32 34.11
N PHE A 77 36.74 -5.64 33.82
CA PHE A 77 35.94 -4.92 32.82
C PHE A 77 35.64 -3.48 33.26
N SER A 78 35.29 -3.28 34.53
CA SER A 78 34.94 -1.97 35.10
C SER A 78 36.09 -0.96 35.08
N GLN A 79 37.34 -1.41 34.99
CA GLN A 79 38.50 -0.50 34.86
C GLN A 79 38.44 0.36 33.59
N ARG A 80 37.68 -0.09 32.57
CA ARG A 80 37.46 0.63 31.32
C ARG A 80 36.39 1.72 31.43
N TRP A 81 35.66 1.79 32.54
CA TRP A 81 34.59 2.74 32.73
C TRP A 81 35.13 4.15 32.94
N ALA A 82 34.43 5.10 32.34
CA ALA A 82 34.59 6.52 32.61
C ALA A 82 33.98 6.88 33.98
N SER A 83 32.88 6.21 34.36
CA SER A 83 32.21 6.44 35.65
C SER A 83 33.10 6.08 36.86
N GLU A 84 33.11 6.95 37.86
CA GLU A 84 33.79 6.70 39.15
C GLU A 84 33.17 5.54 39.95
N LYS A 85 31.95 5.12 39.60
CA LYS A 85 31.29 3.93 40.16
C LYS A 85 32.07 2.63 39.91
N LYS A 86 33.09 2.63 39.04
CA LYS A 86 34.04 1.51 38.93
C LYS A 86 34.74 1.16 40.25
N ARG A 87 34.89 2.12 41.18
CA ARG A 87 35.45 1.87 42.52
C ARG A 87 34.54 1.00 43.41
N GLU A 88 33.25 0.96 43.09
CA GLU A 88 32.25 0.15 43.79
C GLU A 88 32.27 -1.32 43.33
N VAL A 89 32.80 -1.59 42.13
CA VAL A 89 32.95 -2.93 41.56
C VAL A 89 34.19 -3.61 42.16
N GLN A 90 33.98 -4.44 43.17
CA GLN A 90 35.04 -5.21 43.84
C GLN A 90 34.62 -6.66 43.99
N GLU A 91 35.55 -7.59 43.86
CA GLU A 91 35.27 -9.03 43.98
C GLU A 91 34.57 -9.32 45.32
N GLY A 92 33.49 -10.11 45.26
CA GLY A 92 32.68 -10.46 46.43
C GLY A 92 31.75 -9.36 46.94
N LYS A 93 31.81 -8.12 46.43
CA LYS A 93 30.76 -7.13 46.69
C LYS A 93 29.48 -7.48 45.93
N ARG A 94 28.35 -7.19 46.56
CA ARG A 94 27.02 -7.47 46.00
C ARG A 94 26.70 -6.48 44.87
N LYS A 95 26.46 -7.02 43.67
CA LYS A 95 25.86 -6.33 42.53
C LYS A 95 24.34 -6.48 42.59
N ALA A 96 23.62 -5.36 42.60
CA ALA A 96 22.17 -5.38 42.42
C ALA A 96 21.81 -5.78 40.97
N GLY A 97 20.84 -6.67 40.83
CA GLY A 97 20.19 -7.00 39.58
C GLY A 97 19.13 -5.98 39.21
N MET A 98 18.72 -5.96 37.94
CA MET A 98 17.70 -5.06 37.43
C MET A 98 16.38 -5.22 38.17
N CYS A 99 16.04 -6.43 38.63
CA CYS A 99 14.84 -6.69 39.43
C CYS A 99 14.82 -5.83 40.71
N THR A 100 15.90 -5.90 41.50
CA THR A 100 16.06 -5.13 42.74
C THR A 100 16.12 -3.63 42.48
N VAL A 101 16.87 -3.21 41.45
CA VAL A 101 17.00 -1.78 41.09
C VAL A 101 15.65 -1.21 40.64
N LEU A 102 14.91 -1.92 39.78
CA LEU A 102 13.61 -1.50 39.30
C LEU A 102 12.57 -1.46 40.43
N GLN A 103 12.54 -2.45 41.30
CA GLN A 103 11.63 -2.48 42.45
C GLN A 103 11.87 -1.29 43.40
N ALA A 104 13.14 -0.92 43.62
CA ALA A 104 13.50 0.18 44.50
C ALA A 104 13.22 1.57 43.88
N GLN A 105 13.48 1.74 42.58
CA GLN A 105 13.37 3.04 41.92
C GLN A 105 11.96 3.31 41.36
N GLU A 106 11.28 2.27 40.85
CA GLU A 106 10.01 2.38 40.13
C GLU A 106 9.02 1.26 40.56
N PRO A 107 8.59 1.24 41.84
CA PRO A 107 7.78 0.15 42.39
C PRO A 107 6.45 -0.07 41.65
N GLN A 108 5.82 1.01 41.15
CA GLN A 108 4.58 0.91 40.39
C GLN A 108 4.77 0.27 39.00
N LEU A 109 5.92 0.53 38.35
CA LEU A 109 6.25 -0.15 37.09
C LEU A 109 6.61 -1.61 37.36
N PHE A 110 7.31 -1.89 38.46
CA PHE A 110 7.65 -3.26 38.86
C PHE A 110 6.42 -4.16 38.99
N GLU A 111 5.30 -3.66 39.53
CA GLU A 111 4.03 -4.41 39.61
C GLU A 111 3.46 -4.82 38.24
N LYS A 112 3.90 -4.20 37.15
CA LYS A 112 3.48 -4.50 35.77
C LYS A 112 4.42 -5.47 35.06
N VAL A 113 5.51 -5.89 35.69
CA VAL A 113 6.55 -6.71 35.06
C VAL A 113 6.19 -8.20 35.09
N SER A 114 6.31 -8.82 33.92
CA SER A 114 6.38 -10.27 33.76
C SER A 114 7.75 -10.65 33.23
N GLU A 115 8.42 -11.58 33.91
CA GLU A 115 9.66 -12.18 33.42
C GLU A 115 9.34 -13.42 32.57
N ILE A 116 9.92 -13.50 31.38
CA ILE A 116 9.73 -14.63 30.47
C ILE A 116 11.10 -15.19 30.08
N SER A 117 11.29 -16.49 30.28
CA SER A 117 12.53 -17.17 29.90
C SER A 117 12.55 -17.45 28.40
N ILE A 118 13.67 -17.14 27.75
CA ILE A 118 13.92 -17.42 26.33
C ILE A 118 15.25 -18.16 26.16
N LEU A 119 15.36 -18.94 25.08
CA LEU A 119 16.63 -19.60 24.69
C LEU A 119 17.56 -18.60 23.98
N ASP A 120 18.81 -19.00 23.73
CA ASP A 120 19.83 -18.15 23.11
C ASP A 120 19.65 -17.96 21.58
N ALA A 121 18.67 -18.65 20.97
CA ALA A 121 18.40 -18.64 19.53
C ALA A 121 19.63 -19.04 18.66
N LYS A 122 20.35 -20.09 19.08
CA LYS A 122 21.55 -20.62 18.41
C LYS A 122 21.26 -21.69 17.36
N THR A 123 20.17 -22.44 17.50
CA THR A 123 19.69 -23.42 16.52
C THR A 123 18.34 -23.00 15.95
N GLU A 124 17.90 -23.65 14.87
CA GLU A 124 16.60 -23.38 14.26
C GLU A 124 15.45 -23.65 15.25
N GLU A 125 15.53 -24.73 16.01
CA GLU A 125 14.55 -25.08 17.04
C GLU A 125 14.49 -24.04 18.15
N GLU A 126 15.65 -23.53 18.60
CA GLU A 126 15.71 -22.45 19.57
C GLU A 126 15.11 -21.16 19.00
N ILE A 127 15.36 -20.84 17.72
CA ILE A 127 14.77 -19.67 17.05
C ILE A 127 13.23 -19.76 17.05
N TRP A 128 12.66 -20.92 16.70
CA TRP A 128 11.21 -21.13 16.74
C TRP A 128 10.64 -21.02 18.15
N SER A 129 11.30 -21.61 19.14
CA SER A 129 10.87 -21.48 20.53
C SER A 129 10.87 -20.02 21.01
N VAL A 130 11.89 -19.24 20.65
CA VAL A 130 11.93 -17.80 20.96
C VAL A 130 10.84 -17.03 20.21
N PHE A 131 10.59 -17.36 18.95
CA PHE A 131 9.51 -16.76 18.16
C PHE A 131 8.16 -16.94 18.85
N GLU A 132 7.80 -18.19 19.19
CA GLU A 132 6.54 -18.53 19.84
C GLU A 132 6.40 -17.83 21.19
N THR A 133 7.45 -17.86 22.01
CA THR A 133 7.46 -17.25 23.33
C THR A 133 7.22 -15.73 23.27
N ILE A 134 7.91 -15.02 22.37
CA ILE A 134 7.69 -13.58 22.19
C ILE A 134 6.27 -13.34 21.66
N TYR A 135 5.82 -14.12 20.68
CA TYR A 135 4.51 -13.95 20.07
C TYR A 135 3.38 -14.15 21.09
N GLU A 136 3.45 -15.19 21.92
CA GLU A 136 2.45 -15.50 22.96
C GLU A 136 2.37 -14.42 24.03
N SER A 137 3.48 -13.77 24.36
CA SER A 137 3.50 -12.65 25.32
C SER A 137 2.72 -11.42 24.84
N ILE A 138 2.62 -11.23 23.52
CA ILE A 138 1.89 -10.13 22.89
C ILE A 138 0.39 -10.43 22.94
N GLY A 139 -0.40 -9.51 23.48
CA GLY A 139 -1.87 -9.58 23.54
C GLY A 139 -2.52 -9.06 22.26
N GLU A 140 -3.81 -9.36 22.09
CA GLU A 140 -4.60 -8.78 21.01
C GLU A 140 -4.77 -7.27 21.21
N GLY A 141 -4.48 -6.48 20.18
CA GLY A 141 -4.58 -5.03 20.20
C GLY A 141 -3.46 -4.31 20.94
N ASP A 142 -2.40 -5.01 21.36
CA ASP A 142 -1.28 -4.39 22.09
C ASP A 142 -0.62 -3.28 21.25
N GLU A 143 -0.28 -2.18 21.92
CA GLU A 143 0.54 -1.10 21.39
C GLU A 143 2.00 -1.33 21.84
N ILE A 144 2.84 -1.86 20.95
CA ILE A 144 4.15 -2.42 21.31
C ILE A 144 5.22 -1.32 21.35
N VAL A 145 5.97 -1.30 22.44
CA VAL A 145 7.23 -0.55 22.57
C VAL A 145 8.35 -1.56 22.79
N PHE A 146 9.35 -1.57 21.92
CA PHE A 146 10.40 -2.58 21.93
C PHE A 146 11.80 -1.98 22.16
N ASP A 147 12.51 -2.50 23.15
CA ASP A 147 13.92 -2.21 23.40
C ASP A 147 14.82 -3.27 22.72
N ILE A 148 15.64 -2.80 21.77
CA ILE A 148 16.55 -3.66 21.00
C ILE A 148 18.00 -3.64 21.53
N THR A 149 18.27 -2.89 22.60
CA THR A 149 19.63 -2.50 23.02
C THR A 149 20.56 -3.66 23.36
N HIS A 150 20.07 -4.71 24.01
CA HIS A 150 20.90 -5.80 24.53
C HIS A 150 20.61 -7.17 23.90
N SER A 151 19.84 -7.18 22.82
CA SER A 151 19.50 -8.37 22.06
C SER A 151 20.70 -8.89 21.25
N PHE A 152 21.14 -10.13 21.49
CA PHE A 152 22.25 -10.75 20.75
C PHE A 152 21.83 -11.20 19.33
N ARG A 153 22.71 -10.96 18.34
CA ARG A 153 22.69 -11.59 16.99
C ARG A 153 21.33 -11.51 16.28
N SER A 154 20.62 -12.64 16.19
CA SER A 154 19.38 -12.86 15.43
C SER A 154 18.12 -12.41 16.18
N ILE A 155 18.15 -12.33 17.51
CA ILE A 155 16.98 -11.97 18.34
C ILE A 155 16.37 -10.59 17.97
N PRO A 156 17.17 -9.52 17.74
CA PRO A 156 16.63 -8.25 17.22
C PRO A 156 15.75 -8.41 15.99
N LEU A 157 16.24 -9.14 14.98
CA LEU A 157 15.56 -9.37 13.72
C LEU A 157 14.35 -10.27 13.90
N LEU A 158 14.48 -11.30 14.74
CA LEU A 158 13.39 -12.20 15.10
C LEU A 158 12.25 -11.46 15.78
N ALA A 159 12.56 -10.59 16.76
CA ALA A 159 11.55 -9.80 17.46
C ALA A 159 10.79 -8.87 16.51
N VAL A 160 11.49 -8.17 15.60
CA VAL A 160 10.83 -7.37 14.55
C VAL A 160 9.94 -8.23 13.65
N THR A 161 10.36 -9.46 13.34
CA THR A 161 9.57 -10.42 12.56
C THR A 161 8.30 -10.84 13.32
N VAL A 162 8.43 -11.18 14.61
CA VAL A 162 7.31 -11.52 15.50
C VAL A 162 6.33 -10.35 15.62
N MET A 163 6.82 -9.11 15.78
CA MET A 163 5.95 -7.94 15.85
C MET A 163 5.16 -7.74 14.56
N ASN A 164 5.79 -7.89 13.39
CA ASN A 164 5.08 -7.82 12.10
C ASN A 164 4.03 -8.94 11.95
N TYR A 165 4.33 -10.14 12.43
CA TYR A 165 3.37 -11.25 12.47
C TYR A 165 2.18 -10.94 13.40
N ALA A 166 2.45 -10.37 14.58
CA ALA A 166 1.43 -9.95 15.54
C ALA A 166 0.54 -8.80 15.05
N LYS A 167 1.08 -7.85 14.25
CA LYS A 167 0.26 -6.81 13.59
C LYS A 167 -0.89 -7.43 12.78
N VAL A 168 -0.62 -8.55 12.10
CA VAL A 168 -1.61 -9.21 11.24
C VAL A 168 -2.56 -10.09 12.04
N LEU A 169 -2.05 -10.93 12.95
CA LEU A 169 -2.89 -11.92 13.64
C LEU A 169 -3.54 -11.42 14.93
N LYS A 170 -2.93 -10.45 15.59
CA LYS A 170 -3.38 -9.90 16.88
C LYS A 170 -3.78 -8.43 16.76
N ASN A 171 -3.86 -7.88 15.55
CA ASN A 171 -4.21 -6.47 15.31
C ASN A 171 -3.40 -5.49 16.17
N CYS A 172 -2.12 -5.80 16.40
CA CYS A 172 -1.21 -4.98 17.20
C CYS A 172 -0.70 -3.78 16.39
N SER A 173 -0.17 -2.78 17.10
CA SER A 173 0.57 -1.66 16.48
C SER A 173 1.94 -1.51 17.12
N ILE A 174 2.90 -0.91 16.40
CA ILE A 174 4.23 -0.60 16.93
C ILE A 174 4.29 0.90 17.21
N LYS A 175 4.45 1.26 18.48
CA LYS A 175 4.58 2.66 18.93
C LYS A 175 6.01 3.13 18.98
N GLY A 176 6.93 2.24 19.32
CA GLY A 176 8.32 2.60 19.55
C GLY A 176 9.25 1.42 19.36
N ILE A 177 10.37 1.63 18.68
CA ILE A 177 11.52 0.73 18.70
C ILE A 177 12.72 1.56 19.15
N TYR A 178 13.31 1.23 20.29
CA TYR A 178 14.35 2.05 20.91
C TYR A 178 15.67 1.30 21.03
N TYR A 179 16.76 2.02 20.78
CA TYR A 179 18.13 1.54 20.92
C TYR A 179 18.94 2.52 21.77
N GLY A 180 19.37 2.10 22.95
CA GLY A 180 20.35 2.83 23.75
C GLY A 180 21.76 2.65 23.17
N ALA A 181 22.21 3.63 22.40
CA ALA A 181 23.48 3.57 21.68
C ALA A 181 24.67 3.86 22.61
N PHE A 182 24.93 2.94 23.54
CA PHE A 182 26.04 3.03 24.50
C PHE A 182 27.41 3.21 23.83
N GLU A 183 27.60 2.60 22.66
CA GLU A 183 28.83 2.69 21.87
C GLU A 183 29.03 4.07 21.25
N ALA A 184 27.96 4.83 21.05
CA ALA A 184 27.98 6.21 20.56
C ALA A 184 28.03 7.24 21.70
N ALA A 185 28.20 6.79 22.95
CA ALA A 185 28.18 7.67 24.11
C ALA A 185 29.35 8.67 24.10
N GLN A 186 29.08 9.89 24.55
CA GLN A 186 30.07 10.96 24.68
C GLN A 186 30.31 11.28 26.15
N VAL A 187 31.56 11.57 26.53
CA VAL A 187 31.89 12.02 27.88
C VAL A 187 31.87 13.54 27.91
N ARG A 188 31.04 14.13 28.78
CA ARG A 188 30.94 15.56 29.04
C ARG A 188 31.07 15.78 30.55
N ASP A 189 32.01 16.62 30.97
CA ASP A 189 32.27 16.91 32.39
C ASP A 189 32.48 15.66 33.27
N GLY A 190 33.12 14.62 32.72
CA GLY A 190 33.37 13.36 33.41
C GLY A 190 32.17 12.41 33.49
N VAL A 191 31.01 12.81 32.97
CA VAL A 191 29.79 11.99 32.89
C VAL A 191 29.63 11.47 31.47
N LYS A 192 29.26 10.20 31.33
CA LYS A 192 29.07 9.54 30.04
C LYS A 192 27.59 9.58 29.65
N TYR A 193 27.31 10.19 28.50
CA TYR A 193 25.96 10.38 27.95
C TYR A 193 25.76 9.48 26.73
N ALA A 194 24.82 8.55 26.81
CA ALA A 194 24.49 7.63 25.74
C ALA A 194 23.15 8.04 25.08
N PRO A 195 23.12 8.30 23.76
CA PRO A 195 21.87 8.66 23.11
C PRO A 195 20.93 7.44 23.00
N VAL A 196 19.64 7.67 23.25
CA VAL A 196 18.56 6.74 22.91
C VAL A 196 18.03 7.12 21.53
N ILE A 197 18.17 6.20 20.58
CA ILE A 197 17.76 6.36 19.20
C ILE A 197 16.40 5.71 19.00
N ASP A 198 15.46 6.46 18.44
CA ASP A 198 14.17 5.94 17.96
C ASP A 198 14.35 5.33 16.56
N LEU A 199 14.20 4.01 16.48
CA LEU A 199 14.31 3.19 15.27
C LEU A 199 12.93 2.81 14.69
N THR A 200 11.84 3.42 15.18
CA THR A 200 10.47 3.19 14.67
C THR A 200 10.36 3.46 13.17
N VAL A 201 11.22 4.35 12.64
CA VAL A 201 11.36 4.63 11.20
C VAL A 201 11.58 3.37 10.35
N TYR A 202 12.21 2.32 10.90
CA TYR A 202 12.39 1.06 10.17
C TYR A 202 11.06 0.33 9.94
N ASN A 203 10.17 0.30 10.95
CA ASN A 203 8.82 -0.22 10.77
C ASN A 203 8.02 0.66 9.79
N GLU A 204 8.18 1.98 9.85
CA GLU A 204 7.51 2.88 8.89
C GLU A 204 7.90 2.55 7.45
N ILE A 205 9.20 2.37 7.17
CA ILE A 205 9.69 2.00 5.83
C ILE A 205 9.06 0.68 5.37
N LEU A 206 8.95 -0.32 6.26
CA LEU A 206 8.29 -1.60 5.95
C LEU A 206 6.80 -1.40 5.61
N ASP A 207 6.09 -0.59 6.38
CA ASP A 207 4.68 -0.29 6.15
C ASP A 207 4.45 0.42 4.81
N TRP A 208 5.28 1.41 4.48
CA TRP A 208 5.26 2.09 3.18
C TRP A 208 5.64 1.15 2.02
N THR A 209 6.62 0.27 2.22
CA THR A 209 7.00 -0.74 1.20
C THR A 209 5.84 -1.69 0.93
N ASN A 210 5.20 -2.19 1.99
CA ASN A 210 4.03 -3.06 1.90
C ASN A 210 2.79 -2.36 1.30
N ALA A 211 2.67 -1.04 1.48
CA ALA A 211 1.64 -0.23 0.84
C ALA A 211 1.91 -0.05 -0.66
N ALA A 212 3.16 0.24 -1.01
CA ALA A 212 3.60 0.36 -2.40
C ALA A 212 3.46 -0.97 -3.16
N GLU A 213 3.81 -2.11 -2.55
CA GLU A 213 3.61 -3.42 -3.17
C GLU A 213 2.12 -3.71 -3.42
N ALA A 214 1.26 -3.47 -2.43
CA ALA A 214 -0.19 -3.66 -2.57
C ALA A 214 -0.76 -2.80 -3.69
N PHE A 215 -0.28 -1.57 -3.81
CA PHE A 215 -0.61 -0.68 -4.90
C PHE A 215 -0.13 -1.25 -6.25
N MET A 216 1.15 -1.61 -6.35
CA MET A 216 1.76 -2.03 -7.61
C MET A 216 1.16 -3.35 -8.11
N LYS A 217 0.79 -4.26 -7.22
CA LYS A 217 0.32 -5.60 -7.63
C LYS A 217 -1.20 -5.68 -7.79
N TYR A 218 -1.96 -4.91 -7.01
CA TYR A 218 -3.42 -5.01 -6.93
C TYR A 218 -4.14 -3.68 -7.15
N GLY A 219 -3.41 -2.62 -7.45
CA GLY A 219 -3.94 -1.27 -7.62
C GLY A 219 -4.54 -0.67 -6.35
N ILE A 220 -4.21 -1.17 -5.16
CA ILE A 220 -4.78 -0.73 -3.86
C ILE A 220 -4.07 0.51 -3.34
N ALA A 221 -4.69 1.69 -3.44
CA ALA A 221 -4.13 2.94 -2.92
C ALA A 221 -4.48 3.21 -1.44
N ALA A 222 -5.55 2.60 -0.92
CA ALA A 222 -6.06 2.87 0.43
C ALA A 222 -5.03 2.58 1.54
N LYS A 223 -4.16 1.58 1.33
CA LYS A 223 -3.09 1.23 2.28
C LYS A 223 -2.06 2.35 2.42
N MET A 224 -1.74 3.03 1.32
CA MET A 224 -0.83 4.19 1.34
C MET A 224 -1.41 5.33 2.18
N LYS A 225 -2.71 5.58 2.02
CA LYS A 225 -3.43 6.56 2.80
C LYS A 225 -3.47 6.22 4.29
N ALA A 226 -3.72 4.95 4.63
CA ALA A 226 -3.71 4.50 6.02
C ALA A 226 -2.35 4.73 6.70
N VAL A 227 -1.24 4.36 6.03
CA VAL A 227 0.11 4.57 6.58
C VAL A 227 0.42 6.07 6.76
N TYR A 228 0.01 6.91 5.81
CA TYR A 228 0.11 8.37 5.95
C TYR A 228 -0.69 8.88 7.15
N ASP A 229 -1.97 8.51 7.27
CA ASP A 229 -2.87 8.99 8.31
C ASP A 229 -2.38 8.55 9.71
N GLU A 230 -1.84 7.32 9.84
CA GLU A 230 -1.20 6.82 11.07
C GLU A 230 0.02 7.66 11.45
N LYS A 231 0.89 7.98 10.48
CA LYS A 231 2.05 8.84 10.72
C LYS A 231 1.63 10.23 11.21
N ILE A 232 0.64 10.84 10.57
CA ILE A 232 0.11 12.14 10.98
C ILE A 232 -0.49 12.07 12.38
N HIS A 233 -1.18 10.99 12.71
CA HIS A 233 -1.72 10.75 14.04
C HIS A 233 -0.61 10.67 15.09
N ARG A 234 0.48 9.93 14.84
CA ARG A 234 1.65 9.87 15.74
C ARG A 234 2.28 11.24 15.95
N ILE A 235 2.55 11.99 14.87
CA ILE A 235 3.11 13.34 14.95
C ILE A 235 2.25 14.24 15.84
N ARG A 236 0.92 14.11 15.77
CA ARG A 236 -0.02 14.87 16.60
C ARG A 236 0.07 14.52 18.09
N LEU A 237 0.28 13.25 18.42
CA LEU A 237 0.40 12.80 19.81
C LEU A 237 1.75 13.17 20.42
N GLU A 238 2.82 13.14 19.63
CA GLU A 238 4.20 13.38 20.09
C GLU A 238 4.56 14.86 20.20
N SER A 239 3.83 15.75 19.50
CA SER A 239 4.25 17.14 19.31
C SER A 239 3.32 18.12 20.00
N GLY A 240 3.87 19.12 20.70
CA GLY A 240 3.12 20.33 21.07
C GLY A 240 2.58 21.05 19.83
N GLN A 241 1.54 21.89 19.98
CA GLN A 241 0.81 22.51 18.85
C GLN A 241 1.72 23.18 17.80
N GLU A 242 2.76 23.89 18.22
CA GLU A 242 3.67 24.59 17.31
C GLU A 242 4.57 23.64 16.51
N VAL A 243 5.14 22.62 17.18
CA VAL A 243 5.97 21.58 16.55
C VAL A 243 5.13 20.72 15.60
N PHE A 244 3.88 20.42 15.98
CA PHE A 244 2.93 19.72 15.11
C PHE A 244 2.72 20.48 13.80
N LYS A 245 2.45 21.79 13.88
CA LYS A 245 2.23 22.62 12.69
C LYS A 245 3.42 22.62 11.74
N GLN A 246 4.64 22.78 12.27
CA GLN A 246 5.88 22.75 11.49
C GLN A 246 6.13 21.38 10.84
N ARG A 247 5.92 20.27 11.59
CA ARG A 247 6.08 18.91 11.04
C ARG A 247 5.04 18.65 9.94
N ILE A 248 3.77 19.03 10.14
CA ILE A 248 2.71 18.81 9.14
C ILE A 248 2.99 19.52 7.82
N ASP A 249 3.54 20.73 7.86
CA ASP A 249 3.91 21.46 6.64
C ASP A 249 4.91 20.67 5.77
N GLN A 250 5.81 19.91 6.39
CA GLN A 250 6.76 19.03 5.68
C GLN A 250 6.09 17.80 5.06
N TRP A 251 4.93 17.36 5.60
CA TRP A 251 4.17 16.19 5.14
C TRP A 251 3.03 16.54 4.17
N LYS A 252 2.72 17.82 3.96
CA LYS A 252 1.74 18.27 2.95
C LYS A 252 2.01 17.74 1.53
N PRO A 253 3.25 17.76 1.01
CA PRO A 253 3.52 17.21 -0.34
C PRO A 253 3.15 15.72 -0.44
N VAL A 254 3.48 14.94 0.60
CA VAL A 254 3.13 13.52 0.68
C VAL A 254 1.61 13.34 0.70
N LYS A 255 0.89 14.17 1.48
CA LYS A 255 -0.57 14.13 1.53
C LYS A 255 -1.19 14.29 0.15
N TYR A 256 -0.78 15.33 -0.57
CA TYR A 256 -1.33 15.64 -1.89
C TYR A 256 -1.12 14.47 -2.86
N LYS A 257 0.08 13.87 -2.87
CA LYS A 257 0.38 12.69 -3.70
C LYS A 257 -0.48 11.48 -3.31
N VAL A 258 -0.55 11.17 -2.02
CA VAL A 258 -1.34 10.03 -1.51
C VAL A 258 -2.83 10.20 -1.81
N ASP A 259 -3.38 11.39 -1.60
CA ASP A 259 -4.78 11.70 -1.91
C ASP A 259 -5.04 11.65 -3.44
N ALA A 260 -4.11 12.12 -4.26
CA ALA A 260 -4.22 12.04 -5.73
C ALA A 260 -4.17 10.58 -6.22
N MET A 261 -3.25 9.77 -5.70
CA MET A 261 -3.18 8.32 -5.98
C MET A 261 -4.47 7.61 -5.58
N GLN A 262 -5.01 7.93 -4.39
CA GLN A 262 -6.29 7.38 -3.92
C GLN A 262 -7.44 7.76 -4.85
N ASN A 263 -7.52 9.02 -5.28
CA ASN A 263 -8.58 9.48 -6.19
C ASN A 263 -8.49 8.81 -7.57
N LEU A 264 -7.27 8.63 -8.10
CA LEU A 264 -7.07 7.91 -9.36
C LEU A 264 -7.50 6.45 -9.25
N ALA A 265 -7.10 5.77 -8.18
CA ALA A 265 -7.54 4.41 -7.89
C ALA A 265 -9.07 4.30 -7.79
N GLU A 266 -9.74 5.21 -7.06
CA GLU A 266 -11.20 5.27 -6.96
C GLU A 266 -11.89 5.46 -8.33
N CYS A 267 -11.32 6.30 -9.20
CA CYS A 267 -11.81 6.49 -10.56
C CYS A 267 -11.68 5.21 -11.39
N ILE A 268 -10.60 4.46 -11.23
CA ILE A 268 -10.38 3.17 -11.89
C ILE A 268 -11.35 2.11 -11.37
N TYR A 269 -11.48 1.95 -10.05
CA TYR A 269 -12.39 0.97 -9.44
C TYR A 269 -13.84 1.14 -9.90
N THR A 270 -14.21 2.38 -10.22
CA THR A 270 -15.56 2.77 -10.63
C THR A 270 -15.68 3.04 -12.14
N ASN A 271 -14.65 2.75 -12.95
CA ASN A 271 -14.64 2.90 -14.41
C ASN A 271 -15.03 4.30 -14.92
N ARG A 272 -14.40 5.36 -14.39
CA ARG A 272 -14.65 6.75 -14.78
C ARG A 272 -13.84 7.17 -16.03
N GLY A 273 -14.14 6.54 -17.17
CA GLY A 273 -13.35 6.67 -18.41
C GLY A 273 -13.52 7.96 -19.23
N THR A 274 -14.50 8.83 -18.92
CA THR A 274 -14.77 10.06 -19.69
C THR A 274 -13.78 11.19 -19.33
N ASP A 275 -13.28 11.95 -20.31
CA ASP A 275 -12.50 13.19 -20.09
C ASP A 275 -13.35 14.29 -19.41
N ALA A 276 -12.78 14.96 -18.40
CA ALA A 276 -13.48 15.97 -17.62
C ALA A 276 -13.57 17.38 -18.22
N LYS A 277 -12.96 17.67 -19.38
CA LYS A 277 -13.11 18.98 -20.06
C LYS A 277 -14.59 19.40 -20.28
N GLU A 278 -15.51 18.46 -20.18
CA GLU A 278 -16.95 18.66 -20.35
C GLU A 278 -17.80 18.19 -19.15
N ILE A 279 -17.17 17.84 -18.02
CA ILE A 279 -17.89 17.59 -16.75
C ILE A 279 -18.32 18.92 -16.16
N LYS A 280 -19.60 19.25 -16.30
CA LYS A 280 -20.20 20.52 -15.84
C LYS A 280 -20.49 20.59 -14.34
N ILE A 281 -20.22 19.53 -13.59
CA ILE A 281 -20.63 19.39 -12.19
C ILE A 281 -19.49 18.85 -11.32
N GLY A 282 -19.19 19.58 -10.24
CA GLY A 282 -18.28 19.14 -9.18
C GLY A 282 -16.82 19.09 -9.60
N ASN A 283 -16.00 18.38 -8.82
CA ASN A 283 -14.57 18.27 -9.06
C ASN A 283 -14.28 17.20 -10.15
N ALA A 284 -13.81 17.67 -11.30
CA ALA A 284 -13.35 16.87 -12.44
C ALA A 284 -12.36 15.75 -12.06
N TYR A 285 -11.43 16.02 -11.14
CA TYR A 285 -10.40 15.07 -10.69
C TYR A 285 -10.98 13.85 -9.95
N ARG A 286 -12.23 13.92 -9.49
CA ARG A 286 -12.92 12.80 -8.80
C ARG A 286 -13.88 12.04 -9.71
N ARG A 287 -13.94 12.39 -10.99
CA ARG A 287 -14.97 11.91 -11.93
C ARG A 287 -14.40 11.45 -13.27
N SER A 288 -13.09 11.50 -13.44
CA SER A 288 -12.39 11.10 -14.66
C SER A 288 -11.04 10.52 -14.31
N ILE A 289 -10.73 9.35 -14.86
CA ILE A 289 -9.42 8.70 -14.73
C ILE A 289 -8.33 9.58 -15.34
N LYS A 290 -8.57 10.15 -16.53
CA LYS A 290 -7.62 11.04 -17.20
C LYS A 290 -7.32 12.27 -16.34
N ASN A 291 -8.33 12.95 -15.80
CA ASN A 291 -8.08 14.13 -14.97
C ASN A 291 -7.50 13.78 -13.60
N ALA A 292 -7.89 12.65 -13.00
CA ALA A 292 -7.25 12.16 -11.78
C ALA A 292 -5.76 11.89 -12.01
N TYR A 293 -5.39 11.34 -13.16
CA TYR A 293 -4.00 11.16 -13.57
C TYR A 293 -3.28 12.51 -13.81
N MET A 294 -3.91 13.45 -14.52
CA MET A 294 -3.36 14.82 -14.68
C MET A 294 -3.10 15.48 -13.32
N HIS A 295 -4.03 15.33 -12.37
CA HIS A 295 -3.86 15.87 -11.02
C HIS A 295 -2.68 15.21 -10.27
N LEU A 296 -2.46 13.91 -10.45
CA LEU A 296 -1.32 13.22 -9.87
C LEU A 296 0.01 13.78 -10.39
N ILE A 297 0.11 14.02 -11.71
CA ILE A 297 1.35 14.53 -12.33
C ILE A 297 1.54 16.04 -12.14
N GLU A 298 0.48 16.85 -12.07
CA GLU A 298 0.56 18.29 -11.75
C GLU A 298 1.16 18.51 -10.35
N ASN A 299 0.86 17.62 -9.40
CA ASN A 299 1.42 17.65 -8.05
C ASN A 299 2.87 17.13 -7.96
N SER A 300 3.52 16.76 -9.08
CA SER A 300 4.88 16.21 -9.09
C SER A 300 6.00 17.27 -9.14
N THR A 301 5.69 18.54 -9.43
CA THR A 301 6.72 19.50 -9.91
C THR A 301 7.15 20.64 -8.98
N GLU A 302 6.59 20.83 -7.79
CA GLU A 302 7.11 21.85 -6.86
C GLU A 302 6.99 21.44 -5.39
N GLN A 303 8.08 20.97 -4.76
CA GLN A 303 8.32 21.10 -3.29
C GLN A 303 9.66 20.51 -2.78
N SER A 304 10.69 20.37 -3.63
CA SER A 304 11.88 19.56 -3.32
C SER A 304 12.94 20.19 -2.41
N LYS A 305 12.69 21.33 -1.73
CA LYS A 305 13.76 22.04 -1.00
C LYS A 305 13.83 21.81 0.52
N HIS A 306 12.76 21.30 1.15
CA HIS A 306 12.76 21.03 2.61
C HIS A 306 12.00 19.76 3.00
N ILE A 307 12.38 18.62 2.41
CA ILE A 307 11.82 17.31 2.75
C ILE A 307 12.47 16.79 4.04
N ALA A 308 11.66 16.43 5.04
CA ALA A 308 12.12 15.82 6.28
C ALA A 308 12.92 14.53 6.00
N ARG A 309 13.95 14.22 6.82
CA ARG A 309 14.76 12.99 6.65
C ARG A 309 13.90 11.72 6.63
N GLU A 310 12.84 11.68 7.43
CA GLU A 310 11.87 10.58 7.52
C GLU A 310 11.09 10.33 6.23
N ILE A 311 10.97 11.34 5.36
CA ILE A 311 10.16 11.26 4.14
C ILE A 311 11.02 10.80 2.95
N LYS A 312 12.34 11.01 2.99
CA LYS A 312 13.25 10.68 1.87
C LYS A 312 13.11 9.24 1.34
N PRO A 313 13.01 8.20 2.19
CA PRO A 313 12.86 6.83 1.70
C PRO A 313 11.56 6.56 0.95
N LEU A 314 10.55 7.43 1.10
CA LEU A 314 9.20 7.24 0.54
C LEU A 314 9.09 7.71 -0.91
N TYR A 315 9.88 8.72 -1.29
CA TYR A 315 9.82 9.30 -2.64
C TYR A 315 10.09 8.29 -3.75
N PRO A 316 11.13 7.43 -3.68
CA PRO A 316 11.36 6.41 -4.71
C PRO A 316 10.18 5.44 -4.89
N LEU A 317 9.45 5.13 -3.79
CA LEU A 317 8.25 4.30 -3.86
C LEU A 317 7.12 5.02 -4.60
N MET A 318 6.90 6.31 -4.32
CA MET A 318 5.89 7.13 -4.98
C MET A 318 6.22 7.35 -6.46
N GLU A 319 7.46 7.64 -6.80
CA GLU A 319 7.94 7.78 -8.19
C GLU A 319 7.74 6.50 -9.00
N LYS A 320 7.96 5.33 -8.36
CA LYS A 320 7.71 4.03 -8.99
C LYS A 320 6.22 3.82 -9.31
N ILE A 321 5.33 4.29 -8.43
CA ILE A 321 3.87 4.26 -8.62
C ILE A 321 3.44 5.21 -9.75
N GLU A 322 3.94 6.44 -9.73
CA GLU A 322 3.66 7.46 -10.75
C GLU A 322 4.10 6.98 -12.14
N SER A 323 5.31 6.45 -12.24
CA SER A 323 5.86 5.87 -13.48
C SER A 323 5.01 4.71 -13.99
N ARG A 324 4.48 3.87 -13.08
CA ARG A 324 3.57 2.80 -13.47
C ARG A 324 2.29 3.37 -14.07
N TYR A 325 1.67 4.37 -13.46
CA TYR A 325 0.45 4.97 -13.99
C TYR A 325 0.63 5.60 -15.37
N GLN A 326 1.79 6.23 -15.61
CA GLN A 326 2.12 6.84 -16.90
C GLN A 326 2.04 5.85 -18.07
N GLU A 327 2.47 4.60 -17.89
CA GLU A 327 2.40 3.56 -18.93
C GLU A 327 0.97 3.37 -19.48
N TYR A 328 -0.04 3.53 -18.62
CA TYR A 328 -1.43 3.23 -18.96
C TYR A 328 -2.25 4.47 -19.33
N PHE A 329 -2.03 5.60 -18.66
CA PHE A 329 -2.99 6.72 -18.66
C PHE A 329 -2.48 8.01 -19.29
N ASP A 330 -1.21 8.07 -19.72
CA ASP A 330 -0.68 9.15 -20.56
C ASP A 330 -1.18 8.99 -22.00
N LYS A 331 -2.46 9.36 -22.21
CA LYS A 331 -3.24 9.15 -23.45
C LYS A 331 -4.11 10.36 -23.77
N GLU A 332 -4.33 10.59 -25.07
CA GLU A 332 -5.12 11.74 -25.52
C GLU A 332 -6.60 11.40 -25.67
N LYS A 333 -6.92 10.27 -26.33
CA LYS A 333 -8.28 9.91 -26.73
C LYS A 333 -8.95 9.04 -25.66
N ASN A 334 -10.27 9.15 -25.51
CA ASN A 334 -11.02 8.39 -24.48
C ASN A 334 -10.92 6.87 -24.67
N TYR A 335 -10.88 6.37 -25.91
CA TYR A 335 -10.73 4.92 -26.13
C TYR A 335 -9.32 4.45 -25.74
N GLU A 336 -8.29 5.29 -25.86
CA GLU A 336 -6.93 4.95 -25.42
C GLU A 336 -6.84 4.90 -23.89
N VAL A 337 -7.49 5.83 -23.20
CA VAL A 337 -7.68 5.75 -21.74
C VAL A 337 -8.39 4.46 -21.37
N GLY A 338 -9.46 4.11 -22.09
CA GLY A 338 -10.20 2.85 -21.93
C GLY A 338 -9.31 1.61 -22.08
N LEU A 339 -8.48 1.53 -23.12
CA LEU A 339 -7.48 0.47 -23.29
C LEU A 339 -6.51 0.41 -22.11
N GLY A 340 -6.06 1.58 -21.62
CA GLY A 340 -5.26 1.70 -20.40
C GLY A 340 -5.94 1.07 -19.18
N VAL A 341 -7.25 1.32 -18.99
CA VAL A 341 -8.03 0.73 -17.90
C VAL A 341 -8.17 -0.78 -18.04
N VAL A 342 -8.42 -1.29 -19.26
CA VAL A 342 -8.51 -2.74 -19.50
C VAL A 342 -7.17 -3.42 -19.19
N LYS A 343 -6.06 -2.88 -19.70
CA LYS A 343 -4.72 -3.39 -19.43
C LYS A 343 -4.39 -3.34 -17.94
N TRP A 344 -4.67 -2.21 -17.29
CA TRP A 344 -4.50 -2.05 -15.84
C TRP A 344 -5.29 -3.11 -15.07
N SER A 345 -6.52 -3.37 -15.49
CA SER A 345 -7.41 -4.34 -14.85
C SER A 345 -6.91 -5.78 -15.01
N ILE A 346 -6.36 -6.13 -16.17
CA ILE A 346 -5.71 -7.43 -16.40
C ILE A 346 -4.50 -7.58 -15.50
N ASP A 347 -3.62 -6.58 -15.48
CA ASP A 347 -2.35 -6.62 -14.76
C ASP A 347 -2.53 -6.58 -13.23
N ASN A 348 -3.69 -6.13 -12.73
CA ASN A 348 -4.02 -6.02 -11.31
C ASN A 348 -5.21 -6.90 -10.87
N HIS A 349 -5.59 -7.91 -11.66
CA HIS A 349 -6.65 -8.87 -11.33
C HIS A 349 -8.07 -8.26 -11.10
N MET A 350 -8.39 -7.12 -11.71
CA MET A 350 -9.69 -6.44 -11.61
C MET A 350 -10.64 -6.90 -12.73
N ILE A 351 -10.98 -8.19 -12.76
CA ILE A 351 -11.67 -8.83 -13.91
C ILE A 351 -12.98 -8.12 -14.28
N GLN A 352 -13.84 -7.81 -13.30
CA GLN A 352 -15.13 -7.16 -13.56
C GLN A 352 -14.97 -5.75 -14.16
N GLN A 353 -14.03 -4.97 -13.61
CA GLN A 353 -13.68 -3.65 -14.14
C GLN A 353 -13.13 -3.78 -15.55
N GLY A 354 -12.27 -4.76 -15.82
CA GLY A 354 -11.72 -5.03 -17.14
C GLY A 354 -12.78 -5.31 -18.19
N TYR A 355 -13.76 -6.18 -17.91
CA TYR A 355 -14.87 -6.44 -18.84
C TYR A 355 -15.75 -5.21 -19.07
N THR A 356 -16.05 -4.46 -18.01
CA THR A 356 -16.84 -3.22 -18.11
C THR A 356 -16.11 -2.18 -18.95
N ALA A 357 -14.81 -1.99 -18.69
CA ALA A 357 -13.97 -1.09 -19.45
C ALA A 357 -13.85 -1.53 -20.91
N LEU A 358 -13.69 -2.82 -21.19
CA LEU A 358 -13.55 -3.32 -22.57
C LEU A 358 -14.84 -3.11 -23.37
N GLU A 359 -16.00 -3.44 -22.80
CA GLU A 359 -17.31 -3.20 -23.44
C GLU A 359 -17.47 -1.73 -23.80
N GLU A 360 -17.21 -0.84 -22.84
CA GLU A 360 -17.37 0.60 -23.04
C GLU A 360 -16.31 1.16 -24.00
N THR A 361 -15.08 0.62 -23.99
CA THR A 361 -14.00 1.06 -24.89
C THR A 361 -14.28 0.68 -26.34
N VAL A 362 -14.85 -0.49 -26.61
CA VAL A 362 -15.28 -0.88 -27.97
C VAL A 362 -16.29 0.12 -28.52
N LYS A 363 -17.29 0.52 -27.73
CA LYS A 363 -18.26 1.55 -28.12
C LYS A 363 -17.58 2.92 -28.35
N THR A 364 -16.68 3.31 -27.45
CA THR A 364 -15.92 4.58 -27.54
C THR A 364 -15.08 4.63 -28.81
N TYR A 365 -14.39 3.54 -29.15
CA TYR A 365 -13.60 3.42 -30.36
C TYR A 365 -14.47 3.52 -31.62
N LEU A 366 -15.63 2.86 -31.63
CA LEU A 366 -16.56 2.96 -32.76
C LEU A 366 -17.13 4.37 -32.92
N CYS A 367 -17.41 5.08 -31.82
CA CYS A 367 -17.77 6.50 -31.89
C CYS A 367 -16.65 7.31 -32.55
N TYR A 368 -15.40 7.13 -32.11
CA TYR A 368 -14.23 7.78 -32.70
C TYR A 368 -14.08 7.47 -34.20
N ARG A 369 -14.20 6.19 -34.59
CA ARG A 369 -14.09 5.73 -35.99
C ARG A 369 -15.08 6.41 -36.92
N TYR A 370 -16.31 6.60 -36.46
CA TYR A 370 -17.41 7.17 -37.25
C TYR A 370 -17.63 8.67 -36.99
N ASN A 371 -16.67 9.33 -36.33
CA ASN A 371 -16.72 10.75 -36.01
C ASN A 371 -18.00 11.15 -35.24
N LEU A 372 -18.44 10.29 -34.33
CA LEU A 372 -19.53 10.54 -33.39
C LEU A 372 -18.98 11.01 -32.05
N ASP A 373 -19.78 11.81 -31.34
CA ASP A 373 -19.53 12.13 -29.93
C ASP A 373 -19.49 10.84 -29.11
N ASP A 374 -18.41 10.58 -28.39
CA ASP A 374 -18.21 9.35 -27.62
C ASP A 374 -18.67 9.46 -26.16
N LYS A 375 -19.40 10.51 -25.79
CA LYS A 375 -19.80 10.83 -24.41
C LYS A 375 -21.30 10.76 -24.18
N THR A 376 -22.12 10.86 -25.24
CA THR A 376 -23.58 10.92 -25.10
C THR A 376 -24.24 9.55 -25.22
N GLU A 377 -25.29 9.32 -24.44
CA GLU A 377 -26.14 8.12 -24.56
C GLU A 377 -26.73 7.98 -25.97
N ALA A 378 -27.13 9.12 -26.57
CA ALA A 378 -27.73 9.17 -27.90
C ALA A 378 -26.81 8.61 -29.01
N THR A 379 -25.49 8.78 -28.90
CA THR A 379 -24.54 8.24 -29.87
C THR A 379 -24.03 6.86 -29.46
N ARG A 380 -23.68 6.69 -28.18
CA ARG A 380 -23.07 5.45 -27.67
C ARG A 380 -24.04 4.28 -27.63
N ASP A 381 -25.22 4.49 -27.05
CA ASP A 381 -26.15 3.39 -26.78
C ASP A 381 -27.27 3.35 -27.82
N ASP A 382 -27.86 4.50 -28.18
CA ASP A 382 -28.98 4.55 -29.12
C ASP A 382 -28.55 4.37 -30.58
N VAL A 383 -27.30 4.69 -30.93
CA VAL A 383 -26.76 4.48 -32.28
C VAL A 383 -25.80 3.29 -32.30
N ILE A 384 -24.59 3.42 -31.72
CA ILE A 384 -23.57 2.37 -31.77
C ILE A 384 -24.06 1.06 -31.12
N GLY A 385 -24.58 1.14 -29.89
CA GLY A 385 -25.07 -0.01 -29.14
C GLY A 385 -26.21 -0.75 -29.87
N ARG A 386 -27.14 -0.02 -30.50
CA ARG A 386 -28.22 -0.60 -31.30
C ARG A 386 -27.72 -1.26 -32.57
N ILE A 387 -26.77 -0.65 -33.29
CA ILE A 387 -26.19 -1.25 -34.50
C ILE A 387 -25.41 -2.53 -34.15
N LEU A 388 -24.56 -2.49 -33.11
CA LEU A 388 -23.84 -3.68 -32.61
C LEU A 388 -24.80 -4.82 -32.28
N THR A 389 -25.82 -4.53 -31.47
CA THR A 389 -26.82 -5.54 -31.05
C THR A 389 -27.62 -6.05 -32.25
N GLY A 390 -27.98 -5.16 -33.17
CA GLY A 390 -28.74 -5.47 -34.39
C GLY A 390 -27.97 -6.40 -35.32
N LEU A 391 -26.75 -6.03 -35.68
CA LEU A 391 -25.86 -6.84 -36.53
C LEU A 391 -25.61 -8.22 -35.91
N ASN A 392 -25.28 -8.27 -34.61
CA ASN A 392 -25.05 -9.53 -33.92
C ASN A 392 -26.31 -10.42 -33.95
N LYS A 393 -27.49 -9.86 -33.66
CA LYS A 393 -28.75 -10.61 -33.68
C LYS A 393 -29.07 -11.21 -35.04
N ILE A 394 -28.85 -10.46 -36.13
CA ILE A 394 -29.08 -10.98 -37.49
C ILE A 394 -28.11 -12.13 -37.79
N MET A 395 -26.82 -11.94 -37.47
CA MET A 395 -25.78 -12.94 -37.66
C MET A 395 -26.05 -14.22 -36.86
N SER A 396 -26.42 -14.10 -35.57
CA SER A 396 -26.77 -15.24 -34.71
C SER A 396 -28.03 -15.96 -35.20
N THR A 397 -29.06 -15.24 -35.63
CA THR A 397 -30.30 -15.83 -36.16
C THR A 397 -30.03 -16.65 -37.43
N LYS A 398 -29.10 -16.17 -38.27
CA LYS A 398 -28.68 -16.87 -39.49
C LYS A 398 -27.63 -17.96 -39.23
N LYS A 399 -27.08 -18.05 -38.01
CA LYS A 399 -25.95 -18.93 -37.66
C LYS A 399 -24.76 -18.75 -38.62
N ALA A 400 -24.54 -17.53 -39.09
CA ALA A 400 -23.52 -17.21 -40.08
C ALA A 400 -22.17 -16.92 -39.39
N SER A 401 -21.08 -17.40 -39.99
CA SER A 401 -19.73 -16.93 -39.69
C SER A 401 -19.55 -15.46 -40.12
N VAL A 402 -18.46 -14.84 -39.67
CA VAL A 402 -18.12 -13.46 -40.04
C VAL A 402 -18.04 -13.29 -41.56
N GLN A 403 -17.41 -14.22 -42.29
CA GLN A 403 -17.28 -14.11 -43.76
C GLN A 403 -18.62 -14.32 -44.49
N GLU A 404 -19.44 -15.27 -44.01
CA GLU A 404 -20.77 -15.52 -44.59
C GLU A 404 -21.70 -14.33 -44.38
N PHE A 405 -21.66 -13.72 -43.18
CA PHE A 405 -22.47 -12.55 -42.88
C PHE A 405 -21.98 -11.31 -43.64
N GLN A 406 -20.67 -11.14 -43.82
CA GLN A 406 -20.11 -10.10 -44.69
C GLN A 406 -20.67 -10.22 -46.11
N SER A 407 -20.62 -11.42 -46.70
CA SER A 407 -21.13 -11.69 -48.05
C SER A 407 -22.65 -11.50 -48.16
N TYR A 408 -23.39 -11.74 -47.07
CA TYR A 408 -24.83 -11.46 -47.02
C TYR A 408 -25.10 -9.95 -46.95
N ARG A 409 -24.36 -9.23 -46.09
CA ARG A 409 -24.47 -7.78 -45.93
C ARG A 409 -24.20 -7.03 -47.24
N GLU A 410 -23.25 -7.51 -48.04
CA GLU A 410 -22.92 -6.93 -49.35
C GLU A 410 -23.97 -7.23 -50.42
N ARG A 411 -24.57 -8.42 -50.42
CA ARG A 411 -25.62 -8.80 -51.39
C ARG A 411 -26.97 -8.18 -51.09
N GLU A 412 -27.30 -8.02 -49.81
CA GLU A 412 -28.63 -7.62 -49.33
C GLU A 412 -28.57 -6.46 -48.32
N PRO A 413 -27.87 -5.34 -48.62
CA PRO A 413 -27.63 -4.27 -47.65
C PRO A 413 -28.93 -3.62 -47.16
N GLU A 414 -29.93 -3.46 -48.03
CA GLU A 414 -31.21 -2.83 -47.68
C GLU A 414 -32.04 -3.66 -46.70
N LYS A 415 -31.94 -5.00 -46.75
CA LYS A 415 -32.62 -5.87 -45.77
C LYS A 415 -32.00 -5.71 -44.38
N VAL A 416 -30.67 -5.65 -44.30
CA VAL A 416 -29.94 -5.43 -43.04
C VAL A 416 -30.26 -4.05 -42.47
N LEU A 417 -30.24 -3.02 -43.31
CA LEU A 417 -30.59 -1.64 -42.93
C LEU A 417 -32.01 -1.56 -42.37
N MET A 418 -33.00 -2.09 -43.09
CA MET A 418 -34.40 -2.05 -42.67
C MET A 418 -34.61 -2.76 -41.33
N GLU A 419 -33.99 -3.92 -41.13
CA GLU A 419 -34.14 -4.68 -39.88
C GLU A 419 -33.53 -3.96 -38.67
N ILE A 420 -32.36 -3.34 -38.83
CA ILE A 420 -31.70 -2.63 -37.73
C ILE A 420 -32.43 -1.31 -37.44
N ARG A 421 -32.72 -0.51 -38.47
CA ARG A 421 -33.42 0.79 -38.32
C ARG A 421 -34.80 0.63 -37.70
N GLY A 422 -35.52 -0.44 -38.02
CA GLY A 422 -36.82 -0.74 -37.42
C GLY A 422 -36.78 -0.97 -35.90
N ARG A 423 -35.60 -1.12 -35.29
CA ARG A 423 -35.39 -1.32 -33.85
C ARG A 423 -34.77 -0.10 -33.15
N MET A 424 -34.51 0.98 -33.89
CA MET A 424 -33.88 2.20 -33.37
C MET A 424 -34.95 3.28 -33.08
N ASP A 425 -34.62 4.25 -32.23
CA ASP A 425 -35.48 5.43 -32.02
C ASP A 425 -35.58 6.21 -33.34
N PRO A 426 -36.81 6.50 -33.84
CA PRO A 426 -37.02 7.31 -35.04
C PRO A 426 -36.26 8.65 -35.02
N LYS A 427 -36.13 9.30 -33.86
CA LYS A 427 -35.39 10.58 -33.73
C LYS A 427 -33.89 10.40 -33.94
N ALA A 428 -33.32 9.31 -33.45
CA ALA A 428 -31.91 8.99 -33.67
C ALA A 428 -31.67 8.65 -35.15
N VAL A 429 -32.61 7.93 -35.77
CA VAL A 429 -32.58 7.60 -37.20
C VAL A 429 -32.64 8.86 -38.06
N GLU A 430 -33.52 9.80 -37.75
CA GLU A 430 -33.62 11.08 -38.47
C GLU A 430 -32.34 11.92 -38.31
N LYS A 431 -31.82 12.03 -37.08
CA LYS A 431 -30.66 12.87 -36.77
C LYS A 431 -29.34 12.34 -37.35
N TYR A 432 -29.17 11.02 -37.39
CA TYR A 432 -27.91 10.37 -37.80
C TYR A 432 -28.08 9.52 -39.06
N ASP A 433 -29.06 9.82 -39.92
CA ASP A 433 -29.51 8.97 -41.03
C ASP A 433 -28.37 8.43 -41.92
N SER A 434 -27.54 9.33 -42.47
CA SER A 434 -26.43 8.96 -43.36
C SER A 434 -25.38 8.12 -42.64
N LEU A 435 -25.02 8.51 -41.42
CA LEU A 435 -24.03 7.81 -40.59
C LEU A 435 -24.53 6.42 -40.18
N ILE A 436 -25.79 6.27 -39.80
CA ILE A 436 -26.38 4.96 -39.48
C ILE A 436 -26.30 4.03 -40.69
N ASN A 437 -26.62 4.53 -41.88
CA ASN A 437 -26.54 3.74 -43.11
C ASN A 437 -25.10 3.31 -43.41
N GLU A 438 -24.15 4.23 -43.27
CA GLU A 438 -22.72 3.94 -43.42
C GLU A 438 -22.25 2.89 -42.39
N MET A 439 -22.53 3.11 -41.11
CA MET A 439 -22.12 2.23 -40.02
C MET A 439 -22.65 0.81 -40.19
N ILE A 440 -23.94 0.65 -40.53
CA ILE A 440 -24.52 -0.69 -40.74
C ILE A 440 -23.77 -1.43 -41.86
N ARG A 441 -23.40 -0.73 -42.93
CA ARG A 441 -22.70 -1.30 -44.09
C ARG A 441 -21.23 -1.58 -43.83
N THR A 442 -20.54 -0.76 -43.04
CA THR A 442 -19.07 -0.79 -42.92
C THR A 442 -18.56 -1.26 -41.56
N MET A 443 -19.41 -1.39 -40.53
CA MET A 443 -18.97 -1.75 -39.19
C MET A 443 -18.18 -3.06 -39.22
N PRO A 444 -16.97 -3.10 -38.65
CA PRO A 444 -16.16 -4.32 -38.59
C PRO A 444 -16.91 -5.41 -37.82
N LEU A 445 -17.22 -6.51 -38.50
CA LEU A 445 -17.99 -7.61 -37.92
C LEU A 445 -17.21 -8.32 -36.79
N GLN A 446 -15.88 -8.24 -36.82
CA GLN A 446 -15.02 -8.72 -35.72
C GLN A 446 -15.34 -7.97 -34.42
N LEU A 447 -15.52 -6.64 -34.47
CA LEU A 447 -15.91 -5.84 -33.31
C LEU A 447 -17.36 -6.08 -32.87
N VAL A 448 -18.24 -6.45 -33.80
CA VAL A 448 -19.61 -6.88 -33.48
C VAL A 448 -19.59 -8.16 -32.63
N VAL A 449 -18.82 -9.17 -33.05
CA VAL A 449 -18.66 -10.43 -32.31
C VAL A 449 -18.01 -10.16 -30.95
N LEU A 450 -16.88 -9.45 -30.94
CA LEU A 450 -16.14 -9.15 -29.72
C LEU A 450 -17.00 -8.39 -28.71
N GLY A 451 -17.69 -7.33 -29.14
CA GLY A 451 -18.58 -6.56 -28.28
C GLY A 451 -19.70 -7.41 -27.67
N SER A 452 -20.27 -8.35 -28.44
CA SER A 452 -21.28 -9.28 -27.92
C SER A 452 -20.70 -10.24 -26.88
N CYS A 453 -19.57 -10.88 -27.17
CA CYS A 453 -18.92 -11.82 -26.26
C CYS A 453 -18.51 -11.15 -24.94
N VAL A 454 -17.90 -9.96 -25.02
CA VAL A 454 -17.50 -9.18 -23.85
C VAL A 454 -18.73 -8.81 -23.01
N LYS A 455 -19.82 -8.35 -23.63
CA LYS A 455 -21.07 -8.02 -22.93
C LYS A 455 -21.70 -9.22 -22.22
N GLU A 456 -21.72 -10.39 -22.85
CA GLU A 456 -22.24 -11.62 -22.23
C GLU A 456 -21.44 -12.03 -20.98
N LEU A 457 -20.11 -11.97 -21.05
CA LEU A 457 -19.24 -12.31 -19.92
C LEU A 457 -19.29 -11.24 -18.82
N ARG A 458 -19.38 -9.97 -19.18
CA ARG A 458 -19.61 -8.86 -18.25
C ARG A 458 -20.90 -9.06 -17.47
N ASN A 459 -21.97 -9.50 -18.14
CA ASN A 459 -23.27 -9.79 -17.52
C ASN A 459 -23.22 -11.05 -16.65
N ASP A 460 -22.48 -12.09 -17.06
CA ASP A 460 -22.24 -13.28 -16.23
C ASP A 460 -21.66 -12.88 -14.87
N ILE A 461 -20.64 -12.02 -14.86
CA ILE A 461 -20.03 -11.49 -13.64
C ILE A 461 -21.01 -10.59 -12.88
N SER A 462 -21.64 -9.63 -13.57
CA SER A 462 -22.49 -8.61 -12.94
C SER A 462 -23.76 -9.19 -12.30
N HIS A 463 -24.24 -10.33 -12.83
CA HIS A 463 -25.36 -11.09 -12.27
C HIS A 463 -24.92 -12.24 -11.37
N MET A 464 -23.67 -12.22 -10.89
CA MET A 464 -23.11 -13.20 -9.95
C MET A 464 -23.20 -14.65 -10.46
N GLY A 465 -23.18 -14.86 -11.77
CA GLY A 465 -23.25 -16.18 -12.37
C GLY A 465 -24.61 -16.87 -12.21
N PHE A 466 -25.68 -16.16 -11.89
CA PHE A 466 -27.03 -16.73 -11.74
C PHE A 466 -27.64 -17.17 -13.08
N ARG A 467 -27.10 -18.25 -13.64
CA ARG A 467 -27.53 -18.90 -14.88
C ARG A 467 -27.21 -20.39 -14.85
N ILE A 468 -27.72 -21.14 -15.83
CA ILE A 468 -27.55 -22.60 -15.92
C ILE A 468 -26.08 -23.01 -16.11
N SER A 469 -25.27 -22.18 -16.76
CA SER A 469 -23.87 -22.50 -17.07
C SER A 469 -22.95 -21.29 -16.92
N PRO A 470 -22.66 -20.82 -15.69
CA PRO A 470 -21.74 -19.72 -15.45
C PRO A 470 -20.33 -20.08 -15.92
N GLN A 471 -19.54 -19.08 -16.34
CA GLN A 471 -18.13 -19.29 -16.65
C GLN A 471 -17.31 -19.51 -15.37
N THR A 472 -16.20 -20.23 -15.50
CA THR A 472 -15.22 -20.36 -14.40
C THR A 472 -14.42 -19.07 -14.25
N ALA A 473 -13.95 -18.80 -13.03
CA ALA A 473 -13.13 -17.61 -12.73
C ALA A 473 -11.84 -17.55 -13.57
N GLU A 474 -11.16 -18.69 -13.72
CA GLU A 474 -9.96 -18.80 -14.56
C GLU A 474 -10.25 -18.44 -16.03
N ARG A 475 -11.36 -18.95 -16.57
CA ARG A 475 -11.76 -18.69 -17.95
C ARG A 475 -12.15 -17.23 -18.18
N LEU A 476 -12.77 -16.57 -17.20
CA LEU A 476 -13.06 -15.14 -17.28
C LEU A 476 -11.78 -14.31 -17.37
N GLY A 477 -10.75 -14.66 -16.60
CA GLY A 477 -9.44 -13.99 -16.65
C GLY A 477 -8.73 -14.19 -17.98
N SER A 478 -8.68 -15.44 -18.50
CA SER A 478 -8.02 -15.73 -19.77
C SER A 478 -8.72 -15.08 -20.96
N LEU A 479 -10.06 -15.15 -21.03
CA LEU A 479 -10.83 -14.54 -22.11
C LEU A 479 -10.74 -13.01 -22.12
N LEU A 480 -10.68 -12.36 -20.94
CA LEU A 480 -10.51 -10.90 -20.87
C LEU A 480 -9.20 -10.48 -21.55
N LYS A 481 -8.11 -11.22 -21.26
CA LYS A 481 -6.81 -10.97 -21.88
C LYS A 481 -6.86 -11.21 -23.39
N THR A 482 -7.45 -12.33 -23.83
CA THR A 482 -7.59 -12.64 -25.26
C THR A 482 -8.38 -11.56 -25.99
N TYR A 483 -9.54 -11.15 -25.49
CA TYR A 483 -10.36 -10.12 -26.14
C TYR A 483 -9.70 -8.73 -26.11
N TYR A 484 -8.94 -8.42 -25.06
CA TYR A 484 -8.12 -7.21 -25.04
C TYR A 484 -7.05 -7.24 -26.14
N GLU A 485 -6.31 -8.35 -26.29
CA GLU A 485 -5.28 -8.52 -27.31
C GLU A 485 -5.86 -8.51 -28.73
N GLU A 486 -7.00 -9.17 -28.97
CA GLU A 486 -7.72 -9.14 -30.24
C GLU A 486 -8.16 -7.72 -30.61
N PHE A 487 -8.71 -6.98 -29.65
CA PHE A 487 -9.15 -5.61 -29.88
C PHE A 487 -7.98 -4.66 -30.13
N LEU A 488 -6.89 -4.82 -29.37
CA LEU A 488 -5.67 -4.02 -29.55
C LEU A 488 -5.03 -4.28 -30.92
N ALA A 489 -4.93 -5.55 -31.33
CA ALA A 489 -4.41 -5.93 -32.64
C ALA A 489 -5.27 -5.36 -33.78
N PHE A 490 -6.60 -5.34 -33.61
CA PHE A 490 -7.51 -4.72 -34.56
C PHE A 490 -7.23 -3.21 -34.74
N ILE A 491 -7.12 -2.46 -33.64
CA ILE A 491 -6.84 -1.02 -33.67
C ILE A 491 -5.48 -0.74 -34.31
N GLN A 492 -4.44 -1.50 -33.94
CA GLN A 492 -3.10 -1.34 -34.50
C GLN A 492 -3.05 -1.61 -36.00
N ALA A 493 -3.76 -2.64 -36.46
CA ALA A 493 -3.89 -2.91 -37.88
C ALA A 493 -4.56 -1.72 -38.60
N GLU A 494 -5.68 -1.21 -38.10
CA GLU A 494 -6.37 -0.10 -38.76
C GLU A 494 -5.54 1.19 -38.82
N SER A 495 -4.81 1.54 -37.76
CA SER A 495 -3.92 2.71 -37.77
C SER A 495 -2.83 2.59 -38.83
N ALA A 496 -2.22 1.41 -38.99
CA ALA A 496 -1.19 1.17 -40.00
C ALA A 496 -1.71 1.31 -41.45
N TRP A 497 -2.99 1.02 -41.68
CA TRP A 497 -3.65 1.23 -42.99
C TRP A 497 -3.99 2.70 -43.27
N GLN A 498 -4.19 3.53 -42.24
CA GLN A 498 -4.44 4.96 -42.40
C GLN A 498 -3.15 5.77 -42.65
N ASP A 499 -1.99 5.27 -42.18
CA ASP A 499 -0.68 5.91 -42.34
C ASP A 499 0.07 5.50 -43.63
N THR A 500 -0.45 4.55 -44.43
CA THR A 500 0.05 4.31 -45.79
C THR A 500 -0.37 5.46 -46.71
N PRO A 501 0.57 6.19 -47.35
CA PRO A 501 0.22 7.23 -48.31
C PRO A 501 -0.64 6.59 -49.41
N SER A 502 -1.79 7.20 -49.72
CA SER A 502 -2.57 6.79 -50.89
C SER A 502 -1.71 7.03 -52.13
N GLU A 503 -1.02 6.00 -52.61
CA GLU A 503 -0.56 6.01 -53.98
C GLU A 503 -1.82 6.06 -54.84
N THR A 504 -2.02 7.24 -55.42
CA THR A 504 -3.01 7.58 -56.44
C THR A 504 -3.24 6.42 -57.40
N VAL A 505 -4.51 5.97 -57.47
CA VAL A 505 -5.04 5.17 -58.59
C VAL A 505 -5.32 6.09 -59.77
#